data_AF-A0A364RGQ5-F1
#
_entry.id   AF-A0A364RGQ5-F1
#
_cell.length_a   1.000
_cell.length_b   1.000
_cell.length_c   1.000
_cell.angle_alpha   90.00
_cell.angle_beta   90.00
_cell.angle_gamma   90.00
#
_symmetry.space_group_name_H-M   'P 1'
#
loop_
_entity.id
_entity.type
_entity.pdbx_description
1 polymer ?
#
loop_
_entity_poly.entity_id
_entity_poly.type
_entity_poly.pdbx_seq_one_letter_code
_entity_poly.pdbx_strand_id
1 'polypeptide(L)'
;MIRTLLLFIACFISTLCYAQYPEEKPEEKPTLKIGGALRFNYNLSTWKDDQVERGGDFGYDMFRLNVESAYKGIKLIAEFRQYSQAFGGGFLKQGWFQYDFSERSQLQVGLNQVPFGIQQYNSNNWFFNITYYAGFEDDHDMGVKYIHDSGQWQWQAAYYKSAEEFVFSSEEASPNRYSYDITGRNKENNQLNFKLVRRLDDSLAHELGASLQGGLLYNLDTERNGTRYAAAIHYEYKPTHSPWNVKLQAMLYNINPEYAAGAELDFVEMGAYGANYNVANRGEMYTANIAYHVPIDTRLLQGITFYNNYGYYNKRVSGFENTHMNVLGALWTAGPMYIYTDAAFGYNQPWLGPEWANALASGTTGDTDWHMRFNINMGYYF
;
A
#
# COMPACT_ATOMS: atom_id res chain seq x y z
N MET A 1 0.82 -58.59 48.27
CA MET A 1 0.60 -57.33 49.02
C MET A 1 1.94 -56.88 49.61
N ILE A 2 2.79 -56.21 48.80
CA ILE A 2 4.12 -55.58 49.07
C ILE A 2 4.30 -54.61 47.87
N ARG A 3 4.27 -53.27 48.01
CA ARG A 3 5.30 -52.28 48.44
C ARG A 3 6.22 -51.78 47.30
N THR A 4 6.31 -50.44 47.20
CA THR A 4 7.46 -49.58 46.77
C THR A 4 7.82 -49.54 45.27
N LEU A 5 7.66 -48.39 44.57
CA LEU A 5 8.49 -47.17 44.55
C LEU A 5 9.59 -47.25 43.47
N LEU A 6 9.46 -46.44 42.42
CA LEU A 6 10.59 -45.72 41.83
C LEU A 6 10.07 -44.46 41.14
N LEU A 7 10.43 -43.35 41.78
CA LEU A 7 10.19 -41.96 41.42
C LEU A 7 11.47 -41.40 40.79
N PHE A 8 11.35 -40.22 40.19
CA PHE A 8 12.40 -39.28 39.79
C PHE A 8 13.07 -39.50 38.44
N ILE A 9 12.69 -38.67 37.46
CA ILE A 9 13.43 -37.46 37.06
C ILE A 9 12.61 -36.81 35.93
N ALA A 10 11.81 -35.78 36.24
CA ALA A 10 11.23 -34.86 35.25
C ALA A 10 10.56 -33.66 35.93
N CYS A 11 11.31 -32.89 36.73
CA CYS A 11 10.83 -31.59 37.22
C CYS A 11 12.02 -30.63 37.33
N PHE A 12 12.53 -30.14 36.20
CA PHE A 12 13.44 -28.98 36.18
C PHE A 12 13.45 -28.23 34.83
N ILE A 13 12.32 -28.13 34.12
CA ILE A 13 12.18 -27.21 32.95
C ILE A 13 10.77 -26.58 32.94
N SER A 14 10.40 -25.86 34.00
CA SER A 14 9.16 -25.07 34.00
C SER A 14 9.31 -23.68 34.61
N THR A 15 10.53 -23.20 34.84
CA THR A 15 10.81 -21.89 35.46
C THR A 15 11.38 -20.83 34.52
N LEU A 16 11.31 -21.02 33.19
CA LEU A 16 11.79 -20.02 32.21
C LEU A 16 10.69 -19.22 31.49
N CYS A 17 9.41 -19.36 31.88
CA CYS A 17 8.30 -18.57 31.29
C CYS A 17 7.62 -17.58 32.27
N TYR A 18 8.29 -17.19 33.36
CA TYR A 18 7.76 -16.18 34.29
C TYR A 18 8.27 -14.75 34.04
N ALA A 19 8.95 -14.48 32.91
CA ALA A 19 9.49 -13.15 32.59
C ALA A 19 8.52 -12.23 31.79
N GLN A 20 7.26 -12.60 31.57
CA GLN A 20 6.33 -11.80 30.72
C GLN A 20 5.32 -10.91 31.47
N TYR A 21 5.32 -10.88 32.80
CA TYR A 21 4.44 -9.97 33.53
C TYR A 21 5.26 -9.08 34.47
N PRO A 22 5.58 -7.83 34.06
CA PRO A 22 6.04 -6.84 35.02
C PRO A 22 4.88 -6.51 35.96
N GLU A 23 5.18 -6.59 37.26
CA GLU A 23 4.36 -6.19 38.41
C GLU A 23 3.55 -4.92 38.09
N GLU A 24 2.23 -4.97 38.33
CA GLU A 24 1.31 -3.89 38.02
C GLU A 24 1.59 -2.68 38.91
N LYS A 25 2.23 -1.65 38.34
CA LYS A 25 2.11 -0.30 38.88
C LYS A 25 0.67 0.19 38.65
N PRO A 26 -0.02 0.76 39.65
CA PRO A 26 -1.47 1.03 39.60
C PRO A 26 -1.97 2.12 38.61
N GLU A 27 -1.19 2.58 37.62
CA GLU A 27 -1.49 3.87 36.96
C GLU A 27 -1.71 3.84 35.45
N GLU A 28 -1.64 2.70 34.73
CA GLU A 28 -1.97 2.68 33.30
C GLU A 28 -2.93 1.54 32.95
N LYS A 29 -4.22 1.86 32.74
CA LYS A 29 -5.21 0.92 32.19
C LYS A 29 -4.93 0.70 30.70
N PRO A 30 -5.02 -0.55 30.20
CA PRO A 30 -4.95 -0.79 28.76
C PRO A 30 -6.09 -0.07 28.04
N THR A 31 -5.78 0.54 26.90
CA THR A 31 -6.77 1.14 26.00
C THR A 31 -6.98 0.24 24.79
N LEU A 32 -8.21 0.16 24.29
CA LEU A 32 -8.57 -0.58 23.09
C LEU A 32 -9.61 0.20 22.31
N LYS A 33 -9.34 0.44 21.03
CA LYS A 33 -10.26 1.00 20.06
C LYS A 33 -10.33 0.04 18.89
N ILE A 34 -11.56 -0.33 18.54
CA ILE A 34 -11.87 -1.18 17.38
C ILE A 34 -12.68 -0.33 16.41
N GLY A 35 -12.27 -0.33 15.15
CA GLY A 35 -13.04 0.24 14.05
C GLY A 35 -13.09 -0.74 12.89
N GLY A 36 -13.76 -0.35 11.81
CA GLY A 36 -13.84 -1.19 10.63
C GLY A 36 -14.49 -0.54 9.43
N ALA A 37 -14.65 -1.34 8.39
CA ALA A 37 -15.50 -0.97 7.26
C ALA A 37 -16.03 -2.22 6.53
N LEU A 38 -17.19 -2.07 5.92
CA LEU A 38 -17.73 -3.01 4.92
C LEU A 38 -17.92 -2.25 3.62
N ARG A 39 -17.44 -2.83 2.51
CA ARG A 39 -17.56 -2.23 1.18
C ARG A 39 -18.14 -3.18 0.15
N PHE A 40 -18.84 -2.59 -0.81
CA PHE A 40 -19.31 -3.23 -2.03
C PHE A 40 -18.90 -2.41 -3.23
N ASN A 41 -18.80 -3.05 -4.39
CA ASN A 41 -18.35 -2.42 -5.62
C ASN A 41 -19.28 -2.80 -6.77
N TYR A 42 -19.72 -1.81 -7.54
CA TYR A 42 -20.30 -2.00 -8.87
C TYR A 42 -19.29 -1.59 -9.92
N ASN A 43 -19.10 -2.39 -10.96
CA ASN A 43 -18.23 -2.02 -12.08
C ASN A 43 -18.78 -2.44 -13.45
N LEU A 44 -18.39 -1.66 -14.45
CA LEU A 44 -18.70 -1.85 -15.86
C LEU A 44 -17.46 -1.49 -16.70
N SER A 45 -16.88 -2.46 -17.37
CA SER A 45 -15.60 -2.36 -18.10
C SER A 45 -15.86 -2.47 -19.60
N THR A 46 -15.35 -1.52 -20.39
CA THR A 46 -15.63 -1.44 -21.84
C THR A 46 -15.06 -2.58 -22.68
N TRP A 47 -14.14 -3.38 -22.13
CA TRP A 47 -13.47 -4.49 -22.82
C TRP A 47 -14.04 -5.87 -22.45
N LYS A 48 -15.16 -5.91 -21.70
CA LYS A 48 -15.83 -7.14 -21.28
C LYS A 48 -17.24 -7.18 -21.85
N ASP A 49 -17.39 -7.69 -23.07
CA ASP A 49 -18.66 -7.68 -23.82
C ASP A 49 -19.81 -8.27 -23.02
N ASP A 50 -19.59 -9.41 -22.35
CA ASP A 50 -20.59 -10.10 -21.55
C ASP A 50 -21.03 -9.27 -20.32
N GLN A 51 -20.11 -8.53 -19.70
CA GLN A 51 -20.40 -7.61 -18.60
C GLN A 51 -21.19 -6.39 -19.12
N VAL A 52 -20.83 -5.87 -20.30
CA VAL A 52 -21.54 -4.76 -20.93
C VAL A 52 -22.97 -5.14 -21.28
N GLU A 53 -23.18 -6.32 -21.87
CA GLU A 53 -24.51 -6.85 -22.20
C GLU A 53 -25.42 -7.00 -20.97
N ARG A 54 -24.85 -7.39 -19.82
CA ARG A 54 -25.59 -7.49 -18.54
C ARG A 54 -25.76 -6.16 -17.80
N GLY A 55 -25.08 -5.10 -18.24
CA GLY A 55 -25.14 -3.79 -17.62
C GLY A 55 -24.30 -3.66 -16.34
N GLY A 56 -23.17 -4.37 -16.26
CA GLY A 56 -22.23 -4.31 -15.15
C GLY A 56 -22.45 -5.37 -14.07
N ASP A 57 -21.51 -5.47 -13.14
CA ASP A 57 -21.55 -6.43 -12.04
C ASP A 57 -21.49 -5.69 -10.69
N PHE A 58 -22.29 -6.13 -9.73
CA PHE A 58 -22.28 -5.64 -8.35
C PHE A 58 -21.87 -6.76 -7.40
N GLY A 59 -20.86 -6.51 -6.56
CA GLY A 59 -20.27 -7.54 -5.72
C GLY A 59 -19.66 -7.02 -4.41
N TYR A 60 -19.26 -7.98 -3.59
CA TYR A 60 -18.49 -7.74 -2.38
C TYR A 60 -17.08 -7.24 -2.72
N ASP A 61 -16.66 -6.15 -2.07
CA ASP A 61 -15.31 -5.61 -2.17
C ASP A 61 -14.48 -6.14 -1.01
N MET A 62 -14.79 -5.69 0.21
CA MET A 62 -14.00 -6.04 1.39
C MET A 62 -14.73 -5.83 2.70
N PHE A 63 -14.28 -6.55 3.72
CA PHE A 63 -14.55 -6.30 5.13
C PHE A 63 -13.22 -6.06 5.85
N ARG A 64 -13.12 -5.03 6.68
CA ARG A 64 -11.90 -4.75 7.44
C ARG A 64 -12.15 -4.51 8.92
N LEU A 65 -11.14 -4.83 9.71
CA LEU A 65 -11.06 -4.54 11.14
C LEU A 65 -9.78 -3.78 11.45
N ASN A 66 -9.92 -2.69 12.19
CA ASN A 66 -8.84 -1.85 12.65
C ASN A 66 -8.76 -1.96 14.18
N VAL A 67 -7.55 -2.16 14.70
CA VAL A 67 -7.29 -2.23 16.13
C VAL A 67 -6.21 -1.21 16.49
N GLU A 68 -6.52 -0.33 17.42
CA GLU A 68 -5.57 0.53 18.11
C GLU A 68 -5.60 0.16 19.59
N SER A 69 -4.45 -0.19 20.17
CA SER A 69 -4.32 -0.53 21.59
C SER A 69 -3.09 0.13 22.19
N ALA A 70 -3.14 0.48 23.47
CA ALA A 70 -1.97 1.01 24.17
C ALA A 70 -1.93 0.51 25.62
N TYR A 71 -0.75 0.08 26.06
CA TYR A 71 -0.51 -0.37 27.42
C TYR A 71 0.97 -0.20 27.81
N LYS A 72 1.24 0.36 28.98
CA LYS A 72 2.60 0.55 29.53
C LYS A 72 3.57 1.22 28.55
N GLY A 73 3.12 2.30 27.91
CA GLY A 73 3.90 3.06 26.93
C GLY A 73 4.12 2.41 25.56
N ILE A 74 3.58 1.21 25.31
CA ILE A 74 3.63 0.54 24.00
C ILE A 74 2.26 0.60 23.34
N LYS A 75 2.26 1.00 22.06
CA LYS A 75 1.07 1.02 21.20
C LYS A 75 1.10 -0.14 20.22
N LEU A 76 -0.06 -0.67 19.89
CA LEU A 76 -0.30 -1.62 18.81
C LEU A 76 -1.27 -0.99 17.83
N ILE A 77 -0.92 -1.00 16.55
CA ILE A 77 -1.80 -0.63 15.46
C ILE A 77 -1.85 -1.81 14.51
N ALA A 78 -3.05 -2.25 14.13
CA ALA A 78 -3.25 -3.32 13.15
C ALA A 78 -4.50 -3.07 12.30
N GLU A 79 -4.43 -3.40 11.01
CA GLU A 79 -5.58 -3.42 10.10
C GLU A 79 -5.56 -4.74 9.31
N PHE A 80 -6.58 -5.57 9.54
CA PHE A 80 -6.82 -6.79 8.77
C PHE A 80 -7.92 -6.55 7.74
N ARG A 81 -7.75 -7.08 6.54
CA ARG A 81 -8.71 -6.97 5.45
C ARG A 81 -9.05 -8.35 4.92
N GLN A 82 -10.34 -8.63 4.86
CA GLN A 82 -10.90 -9.76 4.14
C GLN A 82 -11.40 -9.26 2.79
N TYR A 83 -10.82 -9.75 1.71
CA TYR A 83 -11.34 -9.64 0.35
C TYR A 83 -11.97 -10.98 -0.07
N SER A 84 -12.60 -11.03 -1.24
CA SER A 84 -13.02 -12.32 -1.80
C SER A 84 -11.82 -13.21 -2.12
N GLN A 85 -12.02 -14.53 -2.23
CA GLN A 85 -10.93 -15.47 -2.57
C GLN A 85 -10.31 -15.18 -3.95
N ALA A 86 -11.10 -14.64 -4.88
CA ALA A 86 -10.61 -14.22 -6.19
C ALA A 86 -9.67 -13.00 -6.13
N PHE A 87 -9.59 -12.32 -4.98
CA PHE A 87 -8.74 -11.16 -4.70
C PHE A 87 -7.74 -11.46 -3.58
N GLY A 88 -7.30 -12.72 -3.47
CA GLY A 88 -6.28 -13.17 -2.52
C GLY A 88 -6.78 -13.41 -1.10
N GLY A 89 -8.08 -13.24 -0.82
CA GLY A 89 -8.67 -13.59 0.47
C GLY A 89 -8.30 -12.62 1.59
N GLY A 90 -7.92 -13.16 2.75
CA GLY A 90 -7.69 -12.37 3.97
C GLY A 90 -6.22 -12.16 4.25
N PHE A 91 -5.80 -10.91 4.44
CA PHE A 91 -4.42 -10.56 4.77
C PHE A 91 -4.32 -9.34 5.69
N LEU A 92 -3.20 -9.25 6.40
CA LEU A 92 -2.84 -8.11 7.24
C LEU A 92 -2.36 -6.98 6.32
N LYS A 93 -3.10 -5.89 6.25
CA LYS A 93 -2.71 -4.72 5.46
C LYS A 93 -1.53 -3.98 6.11
N GLN A 94 -1.58 -3.85 7.43
CA GLN A 94 -0.53 -3.23 8.23
C GLN A 94 -0.66 -3.70 9.69
N GLY A 95 0.46 -3.76 10.41
CA GLY A 95 0.49 -4.14 11.81
C GLY A 95 1.86 -3.92 12.45
N TRP A 96 1.94 -3.05 13.45
CA TRP A 96 3.21 -2.76 14.12
C TRP A 96 3.04 -2.43 15.61
N PHE A 97 4.12 -2.68 16.35
CA PHE A 97 4.30 -2.11 17.69
C PHE A 97 4.95 -0.75 17.57
N GLN A 98 4.49 0.19 18.39
CA GLN A 98 4.98 1.56 18.40
C GLN A 98 5.40 1.99 19.80
N TYR A 99 6.55 2.66 19.88
CA TYR A 99 7.00 3.35 21.07
C TYR A 99 7.23 4.82 20.74
N ASP A 100 6.63 5.70 21.54
CA ASP A 100 6.75 7.14 21.39
C ASP A 100 7.82 7.65 22.36
N PHE A 101 8.92 8.16 21.82
CA PHE A 101 9.96 8.80 22.63
C PHE A 101 9.52 10.18 23.13
N SER A 102 8.63 10.84 22.38
CA SER A 102 8.00 12.11 22.71
C SER A 102 6.75 12.30 21.84
N GLU A 103 6.04 13.41 22.01
CA GLU A 103 4.95 13.83 21.10
C GLU A 103 5.39 14.02 19.64
N ARG A 104 6.71 14.11 19.39
CA ARG A 104 7.29 14.42 18.08
C ARG A 104 8.06 13.26 17.46
N SER A 105 8.32 12.20 18.21
CA SER A 105 9.25 11.14 17.79
C SER A 105 8.72 9.78 18.16
N GLN A 106 8.62 8.89 17.19
CA GLN A 106 8.13 7.52 17.38
C GLN A 106 8.96 6.49 16.60
N LEU A 107 9.06 5.29 17.17
CA LEU A 107 9.60 4.09 16.53
C LEU A 107 8.47 3.11 16.26
N GLN A 108 8.45 2.52 15.07
CA GLN A 108 7.52 1.48 14.65
C GLN A 108 8.29 0.22 14.29
N VAL A 109 7.83 -0.94 14.74
CA VAL A 109 8.43 -2.26 14.45
C VAL A 109 7.33 -3.23 14.02
N GLY A 110 7.40 -3.73 12.79
CA GLY A 110 6.41 -4.61 12.18
C GLY A 110 6.13 -4.25 10.72
N LEU A 111 4.97 -4.69 10.21
CA LEU A 111 4.48 -4.36 8.88
C LEU A 111 3.94 -2.94 8.86
N ASN A 112 4.65 -2.01 8.24
CA ASN A 112 4.27 -0.59 8.26
C ASN A 112 4.58 0.11 6.94
N GLN A 113 3.85 1.19 6.65
CA GLN A 113 3.92 1.88 5.37
C GLN A 113 5.33 2.39 5.06
N VAL A 114 5.86 2.07 3.89
CA VAL A 114 7.16 2.53 3.39
C VAL A 114 7.15 4.06 3.21
N PRO A 115 8.15 4.81 3.74
CA PRO A 115 8.21 6.26 3.64
C PRO A 115 8.68 6.70 2.25
N PHE A 116 7.78 6.67 1.27
CA PHE A 116 8.07 7.03 -0.11
C PHE A 116 6.92 7.84 -0.73
N GLY A 117 7.26 8.84 -1.55
CA GLY A 117 6.29 9.66 -2.28
C GLY A 117 5.28 10.38 -1.38
N ILE A 118 4.13 10.74 -1.95
CA ILE A 118 2.95 11.24 -1.24
C ILE A 118 2.37 10.09 -0.41
N GLN A 119 2.04 10.37 0.86
CA GLN A 119 1.43 9.40 1.77
C GLN A 119 0.16 10.01 2.40
N GLN A 120 -0.88 9.23 2.71
CA GLN A 120 -1.02 7.81 2.37
C GLN A 120 -1.45 7.57 0.92
N TYR A 121 -2.25 8.49 0.36
CA TYR A 121 -2.88 8.35 -0.95
C TYR A 121 -2.38 9.46 -1.90
N ASN A 122 -1.80 9.09 -3.04
CA ASN A 122 -1.32 10.03 -4.07
C ASN A 122 -2.49 10.61 -4.87
N SER A 123 -3.67 10.01 -4.81
CA SER A 123 -4.88 10.43 -5.53
C SER A 123 -6.06 10.69 -4.59
N ASN A 124 -7.23 10.98 -5.17
CA ASN A 124 -8.48 11.23 -4.44
C ASN A 124 -9.61 10.27 -4.85
N ASN A 125 -9.28 9.25 -5.66
CA ASN A 125 -10.22 8.27 -6.22
C ASN A 125 -10.04 6.89 -5.56
N TRP A 126 -10.88 5.91 -5.92
CA TRP A 126 -10.82 4.56 -5.35
C TRP A 126 -9.66 3.69 -5.88
N PHE A 127 -9.21 3.93 -7.11
CA PHE A 127 -8.20 3.13 -7.82
C PHE A 127 -6.74 3.49 -7.49
N PHE A 128 -6.49 4.49 -6.63
CA PHE A 128 -5.15 5.05 -6.42
C PHE A 128 -4.58 5.70 -7.71
N ASN A 129 -3.26 5.96 -7.76
CA ASN A 129 -2.57 6.42 -8.97
C ASN A 129 -1.69 5.30 -9.56
N ILE A 130 -1.06 5.52 -10.72
CA ILE A 130 -0.22 4.52 -11.38
C ILE A 130 0.96 4.04 -10.51
N THR A 131 1.41 4.87 -9.58
CA THR A 131 2.45 4.54 -8.59
C THR A 131 2.06 3.41 -7.65
N TYR A 132 0.76 3.20 -7.41
CA TYR A 132 0.24 2.10 -6.58
C TYR A 132 0.53 0.75 -7.22
N TYR A 133 0.22 0.64 -8.51
CA TYR A 133 0.39 -0.59 -9.28
C TYR A 133 1.85 -0.96 -9.59
N ALA A 134 2.81 -0.17 -9.13
CA ALA A 134 4.23 -0.44 -9.24
C ALA A 134 4.94 -0.49 -7.87
N GLY A 135 4.19 -0.57 -6.76
CA GLY A 135 4.77 -0.74 -5.42
C GLY A 135 5.36 0.54 -4.79
N PHE A 136 4.87 1.73 -5.18
CA PHE A 136 5.42 3.01 -4.70
C PHE A 136 4.40 3.94 -4.04
N GLU A 137 3.16 3.50 -3.88
CA GLU A 137 2.09 4.21 -3.17
C GLU A 137 1.37 3.21 -2.27
N ASP A 138 0.99 3.65 -1.05
CA ASP A 138 0.36 2.80 -0.02
C ASP A 138 0.96 1.40 0.16
N ASP A 139 2.28 1.32 0.06
CA ASP A 139 3.11 0.12 0.14
C ASP A 139 3.58 -0.13 1.58
N HIS A 140 3.56 -1.39 2.07
CA HIS A 140 3.85 -1.74 3.46
C HIS A 140 4.83 -2.92 3.55
N ASP A 141 5.92 -2.69 4.28
CA ASP A 141 7.02 -3.65 4.40
C ASP A 141 7.31 -4.06 5.86
N MET A 142 7.98 -5.20 6.03
CA MET A 142 8.38 -5.74 7.33
C MET A 142 9.68 -5.10 7.81
N GLY A 143 9.62 -4.25 8.84
CA GLY A 143 10.81 -3.55 9.29
C GLY A 143 10.67 -2.65 10.49
N VAL A 144 11.61 -1.71 10.58
CA VAL A 144 11.71 -0.70 11.63
C VAL A 144 11.68 0.67 10.98
N LYS A 145 10.78 1.54 11.45
CA LYS A 145 10.63 2.90 10.95
C LYS A 145 10.65 3.90 12.09
N TYR A 146 11.46 4.93 11.96
CA TYR A 146 11.48 6.08 12.85
C TYR A 146 10.86 7.28 12.16
N ILE A 147 10.04 8.03 12.89
CA ILE A 147 9.37 9.25 12.42
C ILE A 147 9.67 10.37 13.40
N HIS A 148 10.04 11.54 12.88
CA HIS A 148 10.12 12.77 13.64
C HIS A 148 9.33 13.90 12.96
N ASP A 149 8.45 14.56 13.70
CA ASP A 149 7.68 15.71 13.22
C ASP A 149 7.83 16.91 14.17
N SER A 150 8.36 18.01 13.63
CA SER A 150 8.55 19.28 14.32
C SER A 150 7.49 20.33 13.92
N GLY A 151 6.43 19.90 13.23
CA GLY A 151 5.41 20.74 12.60
C GLY A 151 5.88 21.23 11.23
N GLN A 152 6.89 22.07 11.21
CA GLN A 152 7.39 22.70 9.98
C GLN A 152 8.28 21.77 9.13
N TRP A 153 8.89 20.78 9.77
CA TRP A 153 9.68 19.74 9.13
C TRP A 153 9.27 18.38 9.69
N GLN A 154 9.10 17.41 8.79
CA GLN A 154 8.94 16.01 9.14
C GLN A 154 9.98 15.20 8.39
N TRP A 155 10.58 14.21 9.04
CA TRP A 155 11.39 13.22 8.36
C TRP A 155 11.10 11.83 8.88
N GLN A 156 11.31 10.85 7.99
CA GLN A 156 11.13 9.44 8.28
C GLN A 156 12.36 8.69 7.77
N ALA A 157 12.85 7.75 8.57
CA ALA A 157 13.92 6.84 8.18
C ALA A 157 13.49 5.42 8.52
N ALA A 158 13.67 4.49 7.58
CA ALA A 158 13.26 3.12 7.77
C ALA A 158 14.28 2.12 7.23
N TYR A 159 14.31 0.97 7.87
CA TYR A 159 14.97 -0.24 7.37
C TYR A 159 13.94 -1.35 7.29
N TYR A 160 13.85 -1.99 6.14
CA TYR A 160 12.95 -3.11 5.87
C TYR A 160 13.76 -4.35 5.54
N LYS A 161 13.49 -5.44 6.25
CA LYS A 161 14.20 -6.70 6.05
C LYS A 161 13.71 -7.40 4.78
N SER A 162 12.42 -7.26 4.51
CA SER A 162 11.67 -7.85 3.40
C SER A 162 10.41 -7.04 3.18
N ALA A 163 9.73 -7.31 2.06
CA ALA A 163 8.36 -6.92 1.86
C ALA A 163 7.38 -7.69 2.78
N GLU A 164 6.13 -7.89 2.36
CA GLU A 164 5.21 -8.80 3.04
C GLU A 164 5.73 -10.26 2.97
N GLU A 165 6.14 -10.81 4.12
CA GLU A 165 6.62 -12.19 4.24
C GLU A 165 5.57 -13.10 4.86
N PHE A 166 5.24 -14.17 4.15
CA PHE A 166 4.24 -15.18 4.55
C PHE A 166 4.89 -16.52 4.85
N VAL A 167 6.03 -16.79 4.21
CA VAL A 167 6.73 -18.06 4.32
C VAL A 167 8.15 -17.76 4.77
N PHE A 168 8.48 -18.14 6.01
CA PHE A 168 9.81 -17.94 6.59
C PHE A 168 10.85 -18.92 5.99
N SER A 169 10.97 -18.94 4.66
CA SER A 169 11.85 -19.79 3.87
C SER A 169 12.19 -19.15 2.51
N SER A 170 13.02 -19.83 1.73
CA SER A 170 13.41 -19.44 0.36
C SER A 170 12.38 -19.88 -0.68
N GLU A 171 11.11 -19.59 -0.43
CA GLU A 171 10.00 -19.84 -1.37
C GLU A 171 9.57 -18.54 -2.06
N GLU A 172 8.90 -18.70 -3.20
CA GLU A 172 8.30 -17.59 -3.93
C GLU A 172 7.29 -16.85 -3.06
N ALA A 173 7.29 -15.53 -3.21
CA ALA A 173 6.43 -14.66 -2.44
C ALA A 173 4.97 -14.81 -2.91
N SER A 174 4.05 -15.12 -1.99
CA SER A 174 2.62 -15.32 -2.29
C SER A 174 1.97 -14.03 -2.81
N PRO A 175 1.19 -14.03 -3.91
CA PRO A 175 0.48 -12.83 -4.36
C PRO A 175 -0.72 -12.44 -3.47
N ASN A 176 -1.10 -13.26 -2.49
CA ASN A 176 -2.22 -13.01 -1.57
C ASN A 176 -1.83 -11.98 -0.49
N ARG A 177 -1.60 -10.74 -0.92
CA ARG A 177 -1.05 -9.64 -0.13
C ARG A 177 -1.70 -8.30 -0.47
N TYR A 178 -1.46 -7.28 0.35
CA TYR A 178 -2.03 -5.94 0.12
C TYR A 178 -1.19 -5.08 -0.83
N SER A 179 0.12 -5.04 -0.57
CA SER A 179 1.09 -4.18 -1.24
C SER A 179 1.56 -4.84 -2.54
N TYR A 180 1.84 -4.04 -3.57
CA TYR A 180 2.41 -4.55 -4.80
C TYR A 180 3.92 -4.69 -4.63
N ASP A 181 4.32 -5.87 -4.19
CA ASP A 181 5.73 -6.20 -3.97
C ASP A 181 6.30 -6.98 -5.15
N ILE A 182 7.62 -6.98 -5.29
CA ILE A 182 8.31 -7.90 -6.21
C ILE A 182 8.12 -9.35 -5.73
N THR A 183 7.60 -10.18 -6.64
CA THR A 183 7.32 -11.61 -6.43
C THR A 183 8.07 -12.47 -7.46
N GLY A 184 7.58 -13.68 -7.72
CA GLY A 184 8.21 -14.66 -8.59
C GLY A 184 9.59 -15.10 -8.08
N ARG A 185 10.59 -15.08 -8.96
CA ARG A 185 11.96 -15.54 -8.67
C ARG A 185 12.83 -14.54 -7.92
N ASN A 186 12.26 -13.42 -7.47
CA ASN A 186 12.98 -12.37 -6.76
C ASN A 186 12.27 -12.02 -5.46
N LYS A 187 13.04 -11.67 -4.42
CA LYS A 187 12.53 -11.23 -3.12
C LYS A 187 13.18 -9.93 -2.71
N GLU A 188 12.35 -8.97 -2.31
CA GLU A 188 12.82 -7.71 -1.74
C GLU A 188 13.57 -7.98 -0.44
N ASN A 189 14.74 -7.36 -0.27
CA ASN A 189 15.64 -7.70 0.81
C ASN A 189 16.45 -6.49 1.26
N ASN A 190 16.59 -6.28 2.57
CA ASN A 190 17.46 -5.24 3.15
C ASN A 190 17.34 -3.87 2.45
N GLN A 191 16.20 -3.22 2.64
CA GLN A 191 15.89 -1.92 2.07
C GLN A 191 16.06 -0.81 3.10
N LEU A 192 16.58 0.34 2.67
CA LEU A 192 16.64 1.60 3.40
C LEU A 192 15.78 2.64 2.69
N ASN A 193 15.01 3.39 3.49
CA ASN A 193 14.23 4.51 2.99
C ASN A 193 14.47 5.76 3.83
N PHE A 194 14.43 6.90 3.16
CA PHE A 194 14.42 8.21 3.79
C PHE A 194 13.38 9.10 3.10
N LYS A 195 12.57 9.79 3.89
CA LYS A 195 11.62 10.81 3.42
C LYS A 195 11.78 12.07 4.23
N LEU A 196 11.77 13.21 3.55
CA LEU A 196 11.77 14.55 4.14
C LEU A 196 10.57 15.32 3.60
N VAL A 197 9.84 16.00 4.48
CA VAL A 197 8.72 16.88 4.14
C VAL A 197 8.95 18.24 4.80
N ARG A 198 8.83 19.28 4.00
CA ARG A 198 8.83 20.68 4.41
C ARG A 198 7.42 21.23 4.25
N ARG A 199 6.81 21.62 5.37
CA ARG A 199 5.55 22.37 5.37
C ARG A 199 5.90 23.86 5.32
N LEU A 200 5.39 24.54 4.30
CA LEU A 200 5.60 25.97 4.09
C LEU A 200 4.49 26.76 4.75
N ASP A 201 4.76 28.05 4.98
CA ASP A 201 3.87 29.06 5.57
C ASP A 201 3.28 28.71 6.95
N ASP A 202 2.49 29.63 7.51
CA ASP A 202 1.87 29.46 8.82
C ASP A 202 0.63 28.56 8.77
N SER A 203 0.06 28.33 7.59
CA SER A 203 -1.06 27.40 7.39
C SER A 203 -0.61 25.95 7.31
N LEU A 204 0.69 25.71 7.07
CA LEU A 204 1.30 24.39 6.85
C LEU A 204 0.66 23.60 5.71
N ALA A 205 -0.13 24.27 4.86
CA ALA A 205 -0.96 23.63 3.85
C ALA A 205 -0.19 23.22 2.59
N HIS A 206 0.96 23.85 2.37
CA HIS A 206 1.86 23.59 1.27
C HIS A 206 2.98 22.67 1.74
N GLU A 207 2.96 21.41 1.30
CA GLU A 207 3.99 20.42 1.60
C GLU A 207 4.88 20.19 0.38
N LEU A 208 6.19 20.36 0.54
CA LEU A 208 7.20 19.89 -0.41
C LEU A 208 7.90 18.69 0.19
N GLY A 209 8.00 17.59 -0.56
CA GLY A 209 8.65 16.39 -0.07
C GLY A 209 9.61 15.74 -1.05
N ALA A 210 10.56 15.01 -0.50
CA ALA A 210 11.52 14.20 -1.23
C ALA A 210 11.68 12.84 -0.55
N SER A 211 11.85 11.78 -1.35
CA SER A 211 12.02 10.41 -0.87
C SER A 211 13.14 9.71 -1.62
N LEU A 212 13.87 8.88 -0.90
CA LEU A 212 14.91 7.99 -1.40
C LEU A 212 14.63 6.58 -0.90
N GLN A 213 14.83 5.60 -1.77
CA GLN A 213 14.74 4.18 -1.48
C GLN A 213 15.94 3.48 -2.11
N GLY A 214 16.56 2.56 -1.37
CA GLY A 214 17.64 1.72 -1.88
C GLY A 214 17.65 0.38 -1.15
N GLY A 215 17.78 -0.72 -1.89
CA GLY A 215 17.73 -2.05 -1.29
C GLY A 215 18.34 -3.13 -2.18
N LEU A 216 18.35 -4.34 -1.64
CA LEU A 216 18.79 -5.54 -2.34
C LEU A 216 17.58 -6.31 -2.88
N LEU A 217 17.86 -7.16 -3.87
CA LEU A 217 16.88 -8.07 -4.43
C LEU A 217 17.46 -9.47 -4.48
N TYR A 218 17.03 -10.35 -3.59
CA TYR A 218 17.52 -11.72 -3.54
C TYR A 218 16.86 -12.57 -4.63
N ASN A 219 17.67 -13.14 -5.52
CA ASN A 219 17.17 -14.02 -6.57
C ASN A 219 17.21 -15.48 -6.12
N LEU A 220 16.09 -16.19 -6.26
CA LEU A 220 15.93 -17.57 -5.77
C LEU A 220 16.71 -18.61 -6.59
N ASP A 221 17.02 -18.31 -7.85
CA ASP A 221 17.73 -19.24 -8.74
C ASP A 221 19.24 -19.10 -8.62
N THR A 222 19.73 -17.86 -8.55
CA THR A 222 21.17 -17.57 -8.48
C THR A 222 21.70 -17.49 -7.05
N GLU A 223 20.81 -17.40 -6.06
CA GLU A 223 21.09 -17.18 -4.64
C GLU A 223 21.95 -15.92 -4.38
N ARG A 224 21.90 -14.94 -5.30
CA ARG A 224 22.63 -13.68 -5.20
C ARG A 224 21.68 -12.50 -5.05
N ASN A 225 22.21 -11.41 -4.49
CA ASN A 225 21.49 -10.15 -4.39
C ASN A 225 21.80 -9.25 -5.58
N GLY A 226 20.77 -8.91 -6.34
CA GLY A 226 20.74 -7.72 -7.18
C GLY A 226 20.48 -6.46 -6.36
N THR A 227 20.26 -5.34 -7.05
CA THR A 227 20.05 -4.03 -6.43
C THR A 227 18.80 -3.35 -6.94
N ARG A 228 18.21 -2.49 -6.11
CA ARG A 228 17.12 -1.61 -6.52
C ARG A 228 17.25 -0.24 -5.86
N TYR A 229 16.80 0.80 -6.57
CA TYR A 229 16.68 2.13 -6.00
C TYR A 229 15.52 2.90 -6.62
N ALA A 230 14.98 3.85 -5.86
CA ALA A 230 13.99 4.80 -6.33
C ALA A 230 14.19 6.16 -5.67
N ALA A 231 13.75 7.21 -6.36
CA ALA A 231 13.74 8.57 -5.83
C ALA A 231 12.47 9.29 -6.28
N ALA A 232 11.91 10.12 -5.40
CA ALA A 232 10.72 10.90 -5.70
C ALA A 232 10.81 12.32 -5.14
N ILE A 233 10.16 13.25 -5.83
CA ILE A 233 9.81 14.58 -5.30
C ILE A 233 8.30 14.76 -5.43
N HIS A 234 7.70 15.47 -4.48
CA HIS A 234 6.28 15.77 -4.52
C HIS A 234 5.93 17.12 -3.92
N TYR A 235 4.76 17.60 -4.31
CA TYR A 235 4.08 18.75 -3.75
C TYR A 235 2.64 18.36 -3.41
N GLU A 236 2.19 18.69 -2.21
CA GLU A 236 0.79 18.59 -1.80
C GLU A 236 0.29 19.94 -1.28
N TYR A 237 -0.90 20.32 -1.72
CA TYR A 237 -1.67 21.45 -1.20
C TYR A 237 -2.96 20.92 -0.59
N LYS A 238 -3.10 21.03 0.74
CA LYS A 238 -4.31 20.60 1.44
C LYS A 238 -4.60 21.47 2.67
N PRO A 239 -5.14 22.68 2.49
CA PRO A 239 -5.47 23.56 3.62
C PRO A 239 -6.72 23.11 4.35
N THR A 240 -6.75 23.29 5.66
CA THR A 240 -7.92 22.99 6.51
C THR A 240 -9.20 23.73 6.07
N HIS A 241 -9.07 24.93 5.50
CA HIS A 241 -10.20 25.82 5.16
C HIS A 241 -10.33 26.09 3.65
N SER A 242 -9.71 25.27 2.80
CA SER A 242 -9.82 25.41 1.35
C SER A 242 -10.61 24.26 0.77
N PRO A 243 -11.46 24.49 -0.24
CA PRO A 243 -12.10 23.41 -0.97
C PRO A 243 -11.13 22.64 -1.85
N TRP A 244 -9.93 23.17 -2.11
CA TRP A 244 -8.96 22.58 -3.04
C TRP A 244 -8.02 21.57 -2.38
N ASN A 245 -7.76 20.48 -3.10
CA ASN A 245 -6.61 19.60 -2.88
C ASN A 245 -5.83 19.46 -4.19
N VAL A 246 -4.52 19.69 -4.15
CA VAL A 246 -3.63 19.50 -5.30
C VAL A 246 -2.49 18.58 -4.89
N LYS A 247 -2.17 17.58 -5.72
CA LYS A 247 -1.02 16.69 -5.49
C LYS A 247 -0.26 16.46 -6.78
N LEU A 248 1.05 16.73 -6.74
CA LEU A 248 1.96 16.52 -7.87
C LEU A 248 3.12 15.65 -7.40
N GLN A 249 3.50 14.64 -8.18
CA GLN A 249 4.68 13.83 -7.89
C GLN A 249 5.41 13.48 -9.18
N ALA A 250 6.74 13.44 -9.08
CA ALA A 250 7.61 12.84 -10.09
C ALA A 250 8.54 11.87 -9.38
N MET A 251 8.73 10.68 -9.97
CA MET A 251 9.63 9.68 -9.44
C MET A 251 10.34 8.90 -10.55
N LEU A 252 11.44 8.29 -10.18
CA LEU A 252 12.18 7.33 -10.99
C LEU A 252 12.55 6.12 -10.17
N TYR A 253 12.79 5.00 -10.83
CA TYR A 253 13.34 3.82 -10.20
C TYR A 253 14.13 2.96 -11.19
N ASN A 254 14.95 2.08 -10.64
CA ASN A 254 15.67 1.05 -11.35
C ASN A 254 15.79 -0.19 -10.45
N ILE A 255 15.45 -1.35 -11.00
CA ILE A 255 15.53 -2.65 -10.39
C ILE A 255 16.44 -3.50 -11.26
N ASN A 256 17.52 -4.00 -10.69
CA ASN A 256 18.53 -4.79 -11.36
C ASN A 256 18.69 -6.14 -10.64
N PRO A 257 17.82 -7.12 -10.96
CA PRO A 257 17.94 -8.48 -10.44
C PRO A 257 19.23 -9.16 -10.90
N GLU A 258 19.74 -10.07 -10.08
CA GLU A 258 20.79 -11.03 -10.47
C GLU A 258 20.15 -12.19 -11.24
N TYR A 259 19.69 -11.90 -12.46
CA TYR A 259 18.98 -12.86 -13.30
C TYR A 259 19.79 -14.14 -13.54
N ALA A 260 19.09 -15.28 -13.55
CA ALA A 260 19.64 -16.54 -14.01
C ALA A 260 19.97 -16.48 -15.51
N ALA A 261 20.93 -17.30 -15.96
CA ALA A 261 21.30 -17.37 -17.37
C ALA A 261 20.08 -17.77 -18.22
N GLY A 262 19.76 -16.97 -19.24
CA GLY A 262 18.63 -17.21 -20.15
C GLY A 262 17.27 -16.72 -19.65
N ALA A 263 17.21 -16.05 -18.50
CA ALA A 263 15.99 -15.38 -18.05
C ALA A 263 15.64 -14.19 -18.95
N GLU A 264 14.34 -13.88 -19.01
CA GLU A 264 13.88 -12.63 -19.63
C GLU A 264 14.40 -11.44 -18.83
N LEU A 265 14.87 -10.44 -19.56
CA LEU A 265 15.44 -9.22 -19.01
C LEU A 265 14.39 -8.10 -19.07
N ASP A 266 14.66 -7.01 -18.37
CA ASP A 266 13.92 -5.74 -18.46
C ASP A 266 12.55 -5.65 -17.76
N PHE A 267 12.10 -6.69 -17.05
CA PHE A 267 10.95 -6.60 -16.13
C PHE A 267 11.15 -7.42 -14.85
N VAL A 268 10.31 -7.14 -13.85
CA VAL A 268 10.13 -7.97 -12.67
C VAL A 268 8.66 -8.34 -12.52
N GLU A 269 8.40 -9.50 -11.94
CA GLU A 269 7.04 -9.86 -11.53
C GLU A 269 6.70 -9.13 -10.23
N MET A 270 5.49 -8.59 -10.15
CA MET A 270 4.92 -8.02 -8.94
C MET A 270 3.58 -8.70 -8.64
N GLY A 271 3.26 -8.84 -7.35
CA GLY A 271 2.07 -9.54 -6.90
C GLY A 271 1.30 -8.80 -5.83
N ALA A 272 -0.02 -8.74 -5.99
CA ALA A 272 -0.96 -8.34 -4.93
C ALA A 272 -2.36 -8.88 -5.25
N TYR A 273 -3.23 -8.92 -4.25
CA TYR A 273 -4.64 -9.34 -4.42
C TYR A 273 -4.81 -10.70 -5.12
N GLY A 274 -3.87 -11.63 -4.89
CA GLY A 274 -3.93 -13.00 -5.40
C GLY A 274 -3.57 -13.17 -6.88
N ALA A 275 -3.01 -12.14 -7.52
CA ALA A 275 -2.52 -12.23 -8.89
C ALA A 275 -1.14 -11.56 -9.05
N ASN A 276 -0.40 -12.02 -10.05
CA ASN A 276 0.88 -11.47 -10.46
C ASN A 276 0.76 -10.80 -11.84
N TYR A 277 1.62 -9.82 -12.11
CA TYR A 277 1.88 -9.26 -13.44
C TYR A 277 3.30 -8.73 -13.55
N ASN A 278 3.74 -8.44 -14.76
CA ASN A 278 5.06 -7.93 -15.06
C ASN A 278 5.09 -6.40 -15.07
N VAL A 279 6.13 -5.84 -14.45
CA VAL A 279 6.41 -4.41 -14.39
C VAL A 279 7.81 -4.16 -14.94
N ALA A 280 7.95 -3.16 -15.81
CA ALA A 280 9.27 -2.82 -16.36
C ALA A 280 10.26 -2.55 -15.22
N ASN A 281 11.48 -3.05 -15.35
CA ASN A 281 12.46 -2.95 -14.27
C ASN A 281 13.05 -1.54 -14.12
N ARG A 282 12.77 -0.62 -15.05
CA ARG A 282 13.23 0.76 -15.03
C ARG A 282 12.19 1.70 -15.60
N GLY A 283 11.95 2.81 -14.90
CA GLY A 283 11.00 3.80 -15.40
C GLY A 283 10.94 5.10 -14.61
N GLU A 284 10.13 6.01 -15.13
CA GLU A 284 9.78 7.29 -14.52
C GLU A 284 8.25 7.38 -14.44
N MET A 285 7.72 7.89 -13.33
CA MET A 285 6.27 8.09 -13.16
C MET A 285 5.98 9.51 -12.73
N TYR A 286 4.92 10.07 -13.30
CA TYR A 286 4.47 11.43 -13.05
C TYR A 286 2.99 11.42 -12.71
N THR A 287 2.62 12.06 -11.61
CA THR A 287 1.21 12.16 -11.17
C THR A 287 0.81 13.61 -11.03
N ALA A 288 -0.40 13.91 -11.48
CA ALA A 288 -1.01 15.23 -11.34
C ALA A 288 -2.48 15.07 -10.94
N ASN A 289 -2.83 15.60 -9.78
CA ASN A 289 -4.08 15.32 -9.11
C ASN A 289 -4.69 16.61 -8.59
N ILE A 290 -5.98 16.81 -8.86
CA ILE A 290 -6.74 17.94 -8.33
C ILE A 290 -8.10 17.47 -7.82
N ALA A 291 -8.54 18.05 -6.71
CA ALA A 291 -9.87 17.86 -6.18
C ALA A 291 -10.47 19.18 -5.69
N TYR A 292 -11.80 19.25 -5.72
CA TYR A 292 -12.58 20.36 -5.22
C TYR A 292 -13.75 19.85 -4.38
N HIS A 293 -13.79 20.28 -3.12
CA HIS A 293 -14.83 19.92 -2.17
C HIS A 293 -15.97 20.94 -2.16
N VAL A 294 -17.19 20.45 -2.34
CA VAL A 294 -18.43 21.20 -2.19
C VAL A 294 -19.12 20.71 -0.92
N PRO A 295 -19.17 21.53 0.15
CA PRO A 295 -19.96 21.18 1.33
C PRO A 295 -21.44 21.22 0.99
N ILE A 296 -22.19 20.26 1.53
CA ILE A 296 -23.64 20.17 1.39
C ILE A 296 -24.24 20.10 2.78
N ASP A 297 -25.29 20.85 3.03
CA ASP A 297 -25.95 20.88 4.35
C ASP A 297 -27.32 20.21 4.26
N THR A 298 -27.31 18.88 4.09
CA THR A 298 -28.54 18.08 4.13
C THR A 298 -28.40 16.95 5.15
N ARG A 299 -29.54 16.41 5.59
CA ARG A 299 -29.58 15.29 6.53
C ARG A 299 -28.83 14.04 6.03
N LEU A 300 -28.81 13.80 4.72
CA LEU A 300 -28.29 12.56 4.12
C LEU A 300 -26.92 12.72 3.47
N LEU A 301 -26.54 13.92 3.04
CA LEU A 301 -25.34 14.19 2.27
C LEU A 301 -24.65 15.44 2.84
N GLN A 302 -23.39 15.29 3.25
CA GLN A 302 -22.60 16.36 3.88
C GLN A 302 -21.62 17.02 2.91
N GLY A 303 -21.33 16.39 1.78
CA GLY A 303 -20.49 17.00 0.76
C GLY A 303 -20.17 16.09 -0.40
N ILE A 304 -19.69 16.71 -1.46
CA ILE A 304 -19.19 16.04 -2.66
C ILE A 304 -17.80 16.58 -2.95
N THR A 305 -16.82 15.69 -3.10
CA THR A 305 -15.49 16.04 -3.58
C THR A 305 -15.34 15.57 -5.00
N PHE A 306 -15.30 16.49 -5.96
CA PHE A 306 -15.01 16.19 -7.36
C PHE A 306 -13.50 16.14 -7.58
N TYR A 307 -13.02 15.25 -8.44
CA TYR A 307 -11.59 15.13 -8.71
C TYR A 307 -11.27 14.68 -10.14
N ASN A 308 -10.06 15.03 -10.58
CA ASN A 308 -9.38 14.38 -11.68
C ASN A 308 -7.96 13.99 -11.25
N ASN A 309 -7.62 12.73 -11.47
CA ASN A 309 -6.34 12.15 -11.10
C ASN A 309 -5.67 11.55 -12.32
N TYR A 310 -4.51 12.07 -12.70
CA TYR A 310 -3.75 11.57 -13.84
C TYR A 310 -2.42 10.96 -13.39
N GLY A 311 -2.04 9.87 -14.04
CA GLY A 311 -0.78 9.17 -13.88
C GLY A 311 -0.21 8.81 -15.24
N TYR A 312 1.08 9.09 -15.43
CA TYR A 312 1.83 8.70 -16.61
C TYR A 312 3.06 7.91 -16.17
N TYR A 313 3.28 6.77 -16.82
CA TYR A 313 4.41 5.89 -16.55
C TYR A 313 5.21 5.68 -17.83
N ASN A 314 6.37 6.33 -17.85
CA ASN A 314 7.37 6.30 -18.89
C ASN A 314 8.31 5.11 -18.64
N LYS A 315 8.10 4.02 -19.36
CA LYS A 315 8.92 2.82 -19.23
C LYS A 315 10.25 3.08 -19.93
N ARG A 316 11.37 2.97 -19.21
CA ARG A 316 12.71 3.28 -19.75
C ARG A 316 13.40 2.02 -20.27
N VAL A 317 12.64 1.24 -21.04
CA VAL A 317 13.03 -0.03 -21.66
C VAL A 317 12.66 0.05 -23.15
N SER A 318 13.58 -0.35 -24.03
CA SER A 318 13.36 -0.27 -25.47
C SER A 318 12.24 -1.22 -25.92
N GLY A 319 11.31 -0.72 -26.72
CA GLY A 319 10.18 -1.50 -27.25
C GLY A 319 8.99 -1.65 -26.31
N PHE A 320 9.10 -1.19 -25.05
CA PHE A 320 7.98 -1.18 -24.13
C PHE A 320 7.11 0.06 -24.38
N GLU A 321 5.80 -0.13 -24.45
CA GLU A 321 4.85 0.97 -24.61
C GLU A 321 4.51 1.61 -23.25
N ASN A 322 4.35 2.93 -23.21
CA ASN A 322 4.07 3.65 -21.96
C ASN A 322 2.65 3.40 -21.44
N THR A 323 2.43 3.68 -20.16
CA THR A 323 1.12 3.54 -19.50
C THR A 323 0.55 4.91 -19.14
N HIS A 324 -0.75 5.06 -19.34
CA HIS A 324 -1.52 6.19 -18.85
C HIS A 324 -2.69 5.72 -18.00
N MET A 325 -3.01 6.50 -16.98
CA MET A 325 -4.18 6.30 -16.13
C MET A 325 -4.81 7.66 -15.85
N ASN A 326 -6.10 7.82 -16.12
CA ASN A 326 -6.88 9.00 -15.72
C ASN A 326 -8.14 8.56 -15.01
N VAL A 327 -8.43 9.14 -13.84
CA VAL A 327 -9.68 8.89 -13.12
C VAL A 327 -10.39 10.22 -12.90
N LEU A 328 -11.56 10.35 -13.51
CA LEU A 328 -12.50 11.45 -13.28
C LEU A 328 -13.64 10.93 -12.41
N GLY A 329 -13.92 11.60 -11.30
CA GLY A 329 -14.95 11.09 -10.40
C GLY A 329 -15.37 12.04 -9.30
N ALA A 330 -16.15 11.49 -8.38
CA ALA A 330 -16.63 12.17 -7.20
C ALA A 330 -16.70 11.23 -5.99
N LEU A 331 -16.35 11.77 -4.82
CA LEU A 331 -16.56 11.16 -3.53
C LEU A 331 -17.76 11.81 -2.85
N TRP A 332 -18.75 11.01 -2.50
CA TRP A 332 -19.95 11.41 -1.79
C TRP A 332 -19.81 11.02 -0.31
N THR A 333 -19.95 12.00 0.58
CA THR A 333 -19.86 11.79 2.03
C THR A 333 -21.24 11.86 2.66
N ALA A 334 -21.70 10.73 3.19
CA ALA A 334 -23.03 10.52 3.78
C ALA A 334 -22.91 9.88 5.19
N GLY A 335 -22.55 10.68 6.18
CA GLY A 335 -22.28 10.27 7.55
C GLY A 335 -21.12 9.26 7.60
N PRO A 336 -21.35 8.02 8.06
CA PRO A 336 -20.34 6.96 8.04
C PRO A 336 -20.08 6.37 6.65
N MET A 337 -20.85 6.79 5.62
CA MET A 337 -20.70 6.27 4.27
C MET A 337 -19.81 7.17 3.41
N TYR A 338 -18.86 6.53 2.74
CA TYR A 338 -18.02 7.11 1.69
C TYR A 338 -18.28 6.34 0.41
N ILE A 339 -18.77 7.04 -0.61
CA ILE A 339 -19.13 6.44 -1.90
C ILE A 339 -18.30 7.09 -2.98
N TYR A 340 -17.49 6.32 -3.70
CA TYR A 340 -16.76 6.79 -4.88
C TYR A 340 -17.55 6.46 -6.13
N THR A 341 -17.66 7.41 -7.05
CA THR A 341 -18.19 7.20 -8.41
C THR A 341 -17.13 7.64 -9.40
N ASP A 342 -16.54 6.69 -10.13
CA ASP A 342 -15.34 6.87 -10.93
C ASP A 342 -15.57 6.44 -12.39
N ALA A 343 -15.14 7.29 -13.32
CA ALA A 343 -14.82 6.90 -14.69
C ALA A 343 -13.29 6.81 -14.80
N ALA A 344 -12.78 5.58 -14.77
CA ALA A 344 -11.35 5.29 -14.79
C ALA A 344 -10.92 4.84 -16.20
N PHE A 345 -10.00 5.57 -16.80
CA PHE A 345 -9.45 5.36 -18.13
C PHE A 345 -8.03 4.82 -18.03
N GLY A 346 -7.74 3.74 -18.74
CA GLY A 346 -6.42 3.12 -18.81
C GLY A 346 -5.93 2.99 -20.25
N TYR A 347 -4.63 3.21 -20.44
CA TYR A 347 -3.87 2.86 -21.64
C TYR A 347 -2.67 2.03 -21.16
N ASN A 348 -2.56 0.76 -21.59
CA ASN A 348 -1.60 -0.19 -21.01
C ASN A 348 -1.66 -0.27 -19.47
N GLN A 349 -2.86 -0.44 -18.89
CA GLN A 349 -3.05 -0.52 -17.44
C GLN A 349 -3.85 -1.81 -17.10
N PRO A 350 -3.32 -2.70 -16.24
CA PRO A 350 -3.83 -4.08 -16.10
C PRO A 350 -5.22 -4.19 -15.46
N TRP A 351 -5.63 -3.20 -14.67
CA TRP A 351 -6.95 -3.12 -14.06
C TRP A 351 -7.97 -2.38 -14.93
N LEU A 352 -7.50 -1.64 -15.94
CA LEU A 352 -8.25 -0.72 -16.78
C LEU A 352 -8.01 -1.05 -18.27
N GLY A 353 -7.95 -2.34 -18.61
CA GLY A 353 -7.76 -2.85 -19.96
C GLY A 353 -7.81 -4.39 -20.02
N PRO A 354 -7.77 -4.96 -21.24
CA PRO A 354 -7.83 -6.41 -21.46
C PRO A 354 -6.50 -7.13 -21.20
N GLU A 355 -5.38 -6.44 -21.33
CA GLU A 355 -4.06 -7.00 -21.09
C GLU A 355 -3.71 -6.96 -19.59
N TRP A 356 -3.54 -8.13 -18.98
CA TRP A 356 -3.23 -8.25 -17.56
C TRP A 356 -1.73 -8.40 -17.30
N ALA A 357 -1.09 -9.37 -17.97
CA ALA A 357 0.23 -9.85 -17.58
C ALA A 357 1.34 -8.85 -17.89
N ASN A 358 1.28 -8.17 -19.04
CA ASN A 358 2.37 -7.35 -19.55
C ASN A 358 2.03 -5.87 -19.71
N ALA A 359 0.85 -5.42 -19.28
CA ALA A 359 0.44 -4.02 -19.41
C ALA A 359 1.45 -3.03 -18.82
N LEU A 360 2.04 -3.36 -17.66
CA LEU A 360 3.09 -2.54 -17.01
C LEU A 360 4.52 -2.94 -17.39
N ALA A 361 4.70 -3.91 -18.30
CA ALA A 361 5.96 -4.25 -18.95
C ALA A 361 5.91 -3.85 -20.43
N SER A 362 5.90 -4.79 -21.38
CA SER A 362 5.90 -4.47 -22.82
C SER A 362 4.69 -3.68 -23.31
N GLY A 363 3.56 -3.77 -22.60
CA GLY A 363 2.26 -3.30 -23.07
C GLY A 363 1.68 -4.20 -24.15
N THR A 364 0.67 -3.71 -24.88
CA THR A 364 0.09 -4.37 -26.07
C THR A 364 0.68 -3.81 -27.36
N THR A 365 1.95 -4.13 -27.63
CA THR A 365 2.71 -3.49 -28.71
C THR A 365 1.98 -3.51 -30.06
N GLY A 366 1.66 -2.32 -30.59
CA GLY A 366 0.99 -2.15 -31.89
C GLY A 366 -0.53 -2.28 -31.87
N ASP A 367 -1.15 -2.55 -30.72
CA ASP A 367 -2.60 -2.70 -30.55
C ASP A 367 -3.06 -2.07 -29.21
N THR A 368 -2.35 -1.04 -28.73
CA THR A 368 -2.77 -0.36 -27.49
C THR A 368 -3.88 0.64 -27.76
N ASP A 369 -4.95 0.51 -26.98
CA ASP A 369 -6.09 1.41 -26.98
C ASP A 369 -6.43 1.88 -25.55
N TRP A 370 -7.26 2.92 -25.49
CA TRP A 370 -7.86 3.38 -24.24
C TRP A 370 -9.08 2.54 -23.89
N HIS A 371 -9.14 2.09 -22.63
CA HIS A 371 -10.31 1.43 -22.08
C HIS A 371 -10.83 2.17 -20.86
N MET A 372 -12.13 2.03 -20.59
CA MET A 372 -12.78 2.68 -19.46
C MET A 372 -13.43 1.62 -18.56
N ARG A 373 -13.23 1.77 -17.25
CA ARG A 373 -14.08 1.14 -16.23
C ARG A 373 -14.87 2.23 -15.51
N PHE A 374 -16.19 2.13 -15.58
CA PHE A 374 -17.05 2.85 -14.67
C PHE A 374 -17.19 2.05 -13.36
N ASN A 375 -17.09 2.72 -12.22
CA ASN A 375 -16.99 2.08 -10.91
C ASN A 375 -17.75 2.88 -9.84
N ILE A 376 -18.49 2.17 -9.00
CA ILE A 376 -19.10 2.72 -7.79
C ILE A 376 -18.65 1.89 -6.60
N ASN A 377 -17.80 2.45 -5.74
CA ASN A 377 -17.43 1.82 -4.47
C ASN A 377 -18.23 2.43 -3.33
N MET A 378 -18.91 1.62 -2.54
CA MET A 378 -19.72 2.08 -1.40
C MET A 378 -19.18 1.45 -0.14
N GLY A 379 -18.69 2.27 0.79
CA GLY A 379 -18.19 1.81 2.08
C GLY A 379 -18.92 2.42 3.26
N TYR A 380 -19.26 1.60 4.25
CA TYR A 380 -19.72 2.04 5.57
C TYR A 380 -18.61 1.84 6.59
N TYR A 381 -18.27 2.88 7.34
CA TYR A 381 -17.13 2.93 8.26
C TYR A 381 -17.62 3.19 9.69
N PHE A 382 -17.11 2.43 10.67
CA PHE A 382 -17.53 2.49 12.07
C PHE A 382 -16.36 2.49 13.05
#